data_AF-A0A847L5K6-F1
#
_entry.id   AF-A0A847L5K6-F1
#
_cell.length_a   1.000
_cell.length_b   1.000
_cell.length_c   1.000
_cell.angle_alpha   90.00
_cell.angle_beta   90.00
_cell.angle_gamma   90.00
#
_symmetry.space_group_name_H-M   'P 1'
#
loop_
_entity.id
_entity.type
_entity.pdbx_description
1 polymer ?
#
loop_
_entity_poly.entity_id
_entity_poly.type
_entity_poly.pdbx_seq_one_letter_code
_entity_poly.pdbx_strand_id
1 'polypeptide(L)'
;MESIKELYRIGHGPSSSHTMGPRFAAERFKKENPGAASFRVTLYGSLAATGKGHLTDATIIETFLPEQVEFVWKPEIVLPFHTNGMKFEALDVQGNSVKDWMVYSVGGGKIMEENQDDSEKHVYEHNSMSEIMALVEQKGQDYWEYVKRRENSDTWDYLFEVWKAMKRSIQEGLDADGVLPGGLNLRRKASAYWIKAKGYRASLRSRSMIMAYAMAVSEQNASGGVVVTAP
;
A
#
# COMPACT_ATOMS: atom_id res chain seq x y z
N MET A 1 -16.75 7.29 9.77
CA MET A 1 -15.82 6.33 9.11
C MET A 1 -15.12 6.99 7.92
N GLU A 2 -13.92 6.53 7.57
CA GLU A 2 -13.16 6.94 6.38
C GLU A 2 -13.82 6.50 5.07
N SER A 3 -13.40 7.10 3.94
CA SER A 3 -13.85 6.71 2.60
C SER A 3 -13.48 5.26 2.28
N ILE A 4 -14.29 4.59 1.47
CA ILE A 4 -13.99 3.27 0.90
C ILE A 4 -12.68 3.28 0.09
N LYS A 5 -12.26 4.44 -0.42
CA LYS A 5 -10.98 4.61 -1.13
C LYS A 5 -9.77 4.39 -0.22
N GLU A 6 -9.92 4.64 1.08
CA GLU A 6 -8.87 4.43 2.07
C GLU A 6 -8.67 2.94 2.40
N LEU A 7 -9.70 2.12 2.17
CA LEU A 7 -9.61 0.67 2.30
C LEU A 7 -8.98 -0.01 1.07
N TYR A 8 -9.13 0.59 -0.11
CA TYR A 8 -8.65 -0.02 -1.35
C TYR A 8 -7.68 0.92 -2.03
N ARG A 9 -6.42 0.92 -1.60
CA ARG A 9 -5.36 1.74 -2.20
C ARG A 9 -4.55 0.91 -3.20
N ILE A 10 -4.40 1.41 -4.42
CA ILE A 10 -3.54 0.80 -5.43
C ILE A 10 -2.09 1.17 -5.09
N GLY A 11 -1.21 0.17 -5.01
CA GLY A 11 0.21 0.40 -4.80
C GLY A 11 1.03 -0.84 -5.10
N HIS A 12 2.13 -1.01 -4.37
CA HIS A 12 3.10 -2.07 -4.61
C HIS A 12 3.38 -2.85 -3.34
N GLY A 13 3.58 -4.15 -3.48
CA GLY A 13 4.01 -5.00 -2.38
C GLY A 13 5.49 -4.76 -2.00
N PRO A 14 6.01 -5.47 -1.00
CA PRO A 14 5.31 -6.48 -0.20
C PRO A 14 4.50 -5.93 0.98
N SER A 15 4.66 -4.66 1.34
CA SER A 15 4.12 -4.13 2.60
C SER A 15 3.46 -2.77 2.46
N SER A 16 2.26 -2.64 3.00
CA SER A 16 1.56 -1.34 3.06
C SER A 16 2.28 -0.35 3.98
N SER A 17 2.81 -0.81 5.11
CA SER A 17 3.52 0.04 6.06
C SER A 17 4.99 0.27 5.72
N HIS A 18 5.66 -0.69 5.08
CA HIS A 18 7.10 -0.62 4.81
C HIS A 18 7.44 -0.35 3.34
N THR A 19 6.47 -0.45 2.42
CA THR A 19 6.68 -0.16 1.00
C THR A 19 5.80 1.01 0.55
N MET A 20 4.47 0.89 0.68
CA MET A 20 3.55 1.92 0.17
C MET A 20 3.61 3.23 0.94
N GLY A 21 3.53 3.21 2.26
CA GLY A 21 3.63 4.42 3.09
C GLY A 21 4.93 5.20 2.82
N PRO A 22 6.11 4.56 2.89
CA PRO A 22 7.38 5.22 2.56
C PRO A 22 7.47 5.75 1.13
N ARG A 23 6.88 5.04 0.15
CA ARG A 23 6.77 5.53 -1.24
C ARG A 23 5.94 6.80 -1.33
N PHE A 24 4.74 6.82 -0.77
CA PHE A 24 3.87 7.99 -0.80
C PHE A 24 4.48 9.18 -0.07
N ALA A 25 5.19 8.93 1.03
CA ALA A 25 5.96 9.96 1.71
C ALA A 25 7.09 10.51 0.80
N ALA A 26 7.88 9.64 0.17
CA ALA A 26 8.93 10.06 -0.76
C ALA A 26 8.37 10.85 -1.95
N GLU A 27 7.26 10.41 -2.56
CA GLU A 27 6.60 11.08 -3.68
C GLU A 27 6.13 12.49 -3.29
N ARG A 28 5.49 12.62 -2.10
CA ARG A 28 5.08 13.92 -1.55
C ARG A 28 6.29 14.82 -1.31
N PHE A 29 7.31 14.32 -0.61
CA PHE A 29 8.48 15.11 -0.25
C PHE A 29 9.27 15.56 -1.48
N LYS A 30 9.41 14.71 -2.50
CA LYS A 30 10.05 15.07 -3.77
C LYS A 30 9.31 16.19 -4.48
N LYS A 31 7.99 16.08 -4.58
CA LYS A 31 7.13 17.10 -5.22
C LYS A 31 7.25 18.46 -4.54
N GLU A 32 7.38 18.47 -3.22
CA GLU A 32 7.56 19.69 -2.43
C GLU A 32 8.98 20.29 -2.53
N ASN A 33 9.96 19.53 -3.04
CA ASN A 33 11.38 19.91 -3.06
C ASN A 33 12.04 19.67 -4.44
N PRO A 34 11.52 20.25 -5.53
CA PRO A 34 12.02 19.98 -6.88
C PRO A 34 13.45 20.48 -7.16
N GLY A 35 14.02 21.33 -6.28
CA GLY A 35 15.35 21.92 -6.43
C GLY A 35 16.44 21.29 -5.55
N ALA A 36 16.14 20.19 -4.86
CA ALA A 36 17.14 19.51 -4.03
C ALA A 36 18.24 18.90 -4.91
N ALA A 37 19.51 19.00 -4.49
CA ALA A 37 20.63 18.38 -5.19
C ALA A 37 20.68 16.86 -4.91
N SER A 38 20.30 16.46 -3.70
CA SER A 38 20.18 15.07 -3.26
C SER A 38 19.25 14.99 -2.05
N PHE A 39 18.94 13.77 -1.61
CA PHE A 39 18.09 13.53 -0.45
C PHE A 39 18.80 12.68 0.59
N ARG A 40 18.45 12.86 1.86
CA ARG A 40 18.78 11.92 2.93
C ARG A 40 17.50 11.41 3.58
N VAL A 41 17.45 10.12 3.85
CA VAL A 41 16.33 9.48 4.54
C VAL A 41 16.85 8.75 5.76
N THR A 42 16.38 9.17 6.93
CA THR A 42 16.60 8.44 8.18
C THR A 42 15.39 7.58 8.49
N LEU A 43 15.59 6.27 8.62
CA LEU A 43 14.54 5.32 9.02
C LEU A 43 14.73 4.96 10.49
N TYR A 44 13.63 4.85 11.23
CA TYR A 44 13.62 4.58 12.67
C TYR A 44 12.93 3.26 13.00
N GLY A 45 13.24 2.70 14.18
CA GLY A 45 12.53 1.60 14.81
C GLY A 45 12.29 0.39 13.90
N SER A 46 11.04 -0.06 13.85
CA SER A 46 10.61 -1.24 13.09
C SER A 46 10.86 -1.10 11.58
N LEU A 47 10.64 0.11 11.06
CA LEU A 47 10.85 0.42 9.65
C LEU A 47 12.33 0.31 9.27
N ALA A 48 13.23 0.75 10.14
CA ALA A 48 14.67 0.56 9.93
C ALA A 48 15.09 -0.91 10.08
N ALA A 49 14.54 -1.61 11.06
CA ALA A 49 14.92 -3.00 11.35
C ALA A 49 14.59 -3.96 10.21
N THR A 50 13.46 -3.78 9.55
CA THR A 50 12.96 -4.73 8.53
C THR A 50 12.86 -4.13 7.12
N GLY A 51 13.15 -2.83 6.95
CA GLY A 51 12.87 -2.11 5.71
C GLY A 51 13.53 -2.69 4.47
N LYS A 52 14.78 -3.17 4.57
CA LYS A 52 15.48 -3.83 3.44
C LYS A 52 14.74 -5.07 2.93
N GLY A 53 14.23 -5.89 3.85
CA GLY A 53 13.44 -7.08 3.48
C GLY A 53 12.09 -6.74 2.87
N HIS A 54 11.57 -5.55 3.16
CA HIS A 54 10.32 -5.01 2.61
C HIS A 54 10.53 -4.04 1.43
N LEU A 55 11.74 -3.94 0.90
CA LEU A 55 12.07 -3.08 -0.25
C LEU A 55 11.81 -1.58 0.02
N THR A 56 11.88 -1.14 1.28
CA THR A 56 11.68 0.26 1.66
C THR A 56 12.69 1.18 0.97
N ASP A 57 13.97 0.81 1.03
CA ASP A 57 15.07 1.54 0.41
C ASP A 57 14.95 1.57 -1.11
N ALA A 58 14.74 0.42 -1.74
CA ALA A 58 14.59 0.30 -3.18
C ALA A 58 13.47 1.20 -3.71
N THR A 59 12.30 1.20 -3.05
CA THR A 59 11.15 2.00 -3.47
C THR A 59 11.39 3.50 -3.30
N ILE A 60 12.05 3.91 -2.22
CA ILE A 60 12.42 5.31 -1.98
C ILE A 60 13.45 5.77 -3.02
N ILE A 61 14.46 4.95 -3.33
CA ILE A 61 15.47 5.25 -4.36
C ILE A 61 14.78 5.46 -5.71
N GLU A 62 13.94 4.51 -6.13
CA GLU A 62 13.20 4.60 -7.40
C GLU A 62 12.39 5.90 -7.49
N THR A 63 11.73 6.28 -6.39
CA THR A 63 10.92 7.50 -6.31
C THR A 63 11.76 8.76 -6.50
N PHE A 64 12.94 8.81 -5.90
CA PHE A 64 13.82 9.98 -5.96
C PHE A 64 14.69 10.06 -7.23
N LEU A 65 14.72 9.06 -8.10
CA LEU A 65 15.49 9.14 -9.35
C LEU A 65 15.12 10.39 -10.19
N PRO A 66 16.11 11.11 -10.77
CA PRO A 66 17.53 10.74 -10.85
C PRO A 66 18.38 11.18 -9.65
N GLU A 67 17.82 11.89 -8.67
CA GLU A 67 18.56 12.39 -7.52
C GLU A 67 19.06 11.25 -6.61
N GLN A 68 20.25 11.42 -6.02
CA GLN A 68 20.81 10.43 -5.11
C GLN A 68 20.13 10.48 -3.73
N VAL A 69 20.07 9.32 -3.07
CA VAL A 69 19.49 9.18 -1.73
C VAL A 69 20.51 8.55 -0.78
N GLU A 70 20.86 9.26 0.29
CA GLU A 70 21.61 8.74 1.43
C GLU A 70 20.65 8.11 2.45
N PHE A 71 20.97 6.92 2.96
CA PHE A 71 20.16 6.27 4.00
C PHE A 71 20.88 6.21 5.34
N VAL A 72 20.17 6.59 6.39
CA VAL A 72 20.58 6.41 7.79
C VAL A 72 19.59 5.46 8.47
N TRP A 73 20.09 4.36 9.02
CA TRP A 73 19.27 3.32 9.64
C TRP A 73 19.43 3.38 11.16
N LYS A 74 18.33 3.61 11.89
CA LYS A 74 18.31 3.70 13.35
C LYS A 74 17.30 2.73 13.97
N PRO A 75 17.49 1.40 13.82
CA PRO A 75 16.56 0.39 14.36
C PRO A 75 16.40 0.44 15.88
N GLU A 76 17.41 0.92 16.59
CA GLU A 76 17.42 1.07 18.05
C GLU A 76 16.61 2.28 18.56
N ILE A 77 16.30 3.24 17.69
CA ILE A 77 15.53 4.44 18.07
C ILE A 77 14.07 4.23 17.72
N VAL A 78 13.24 4.02 18.74
CA VAL A 78 11.78 3.99 18.61
C VAL A 78 11.23 5.37 18.95
N LEU A 79 10.52 5.98 18.02
CA LEU A 79 9.90 7.29 18.22
C LEU A 79 8.60 7.16 19.03
N PRO A 80 8.24 8.16 19.85
CA PRO A 80 7.08 8.08 20.75
C PRO A 80 5.74 7.89 20.04
N PHE A 81 5.54 8.53 18.88
CA PHE A 81 4.26 8.53 18.17
C PHE A 81 3.97 7.18 17.49
N HIS A 82 4.92 6.67 16.69
CA HIS A 82 4.75 5.39 16.00
C HIS A 82 6.11 4.76 15.68
N THR A 83 6.17 3.42 15.68
CA THR A 83 7.41 2.65 15.50
C THR A 83 7.99 2.72 14.08
N ASN A 84 7.17 3.07 13.08
CA ASN A 84 7.57 3.22 11.68
C ASN A 84 7.73 4.69 11.30
N GLY A 85 8.66 5.38 11.95
CA GLY A 85 8.98 6.76 11.61
C GLY A 85 10.09 6.86 10.56
N MET A 86 10.04 7.94 9.79
CA MET A 86 11.04 8.30 8.81
C MET A 86 11.20 9.82 8.75
N LYS A 87 12.46 10.26 8.64
CA LYS A 87 12.81 11.66 8.42
C LYS A 87 13.37 11.80 7.02
N PHE A 88 12.74 12.63 6.19
CA PHE A 88 13.24 13.04 4.89
C PHE A 88 13.96 14.37 5.00
N GLU A 89 15.07 14.52 4.28
CA GLU A 89 15.88 15.73 4.24
C GLU A 89 16.24 16.04 2.78
N ALA A 90 15.98 17.26 2.34
CA ALA A 90 16.38 17.78 1.04
C ALA A 90 17.71 18.51 1.20
N LEU A 91 18.74 18.09 0.44
CA LEU A 91 20.09 18.59 0.58
C LEU A 91 20.45 19.57 -0.55
N ASP A 92 21.25 20.59 -0.22
CA ASP A 92 21.90 21.44 -1.22
C ASP A 92 23.16 20.77 -1.81
N VAL A 93 23.81 21.45 -2.76
CA VAL A 93 25.04 20.96 -3.41
C VAL A 93 26.24 20.81 -2.45
N GLN A 94 26.17 21.39 -1.26
CA GLN A 94 27.19 21.28 -0.22
C GLN A 94 26.86 20.17 0.78
N GLY A 95 25.69 19.52 0.66
CA GLY A 95 25.21 18.47 1.55
C GLY A 95 24.49 18.98 2.80
N ASN A 96 24.15 20.26 2.88
CA ASN A 96 23.40 20.82 4.00
C ASN A 96 21.90 20.57 3.83
N SER A 97 21.21 20.24 4.93
CA SER A 97 19.76 20.09 4.93
C SER A 97 19.08 21.45 4.80
N VAL A 98 18.33 21.65 3.72
CA VAL A 98 17.56 22.88 3.43
C VAL A 98 16.13 22.77 3.94
N LYS A 99 15.57 21.56 3.89
CA LYS A 99 14.25 21.25 4.42
C LYS A 99 14.27 19.83 4.97
N ASP A 100 13.58 19.63 6.08
CA ASP A 100 13.30 18.30 6.57
C ASP A 100 11.82 18.08 6.89
N TRP A 101 11.44 16.81 6.99
CA TRP A 101 10.09 16.38 7.26
C TRP A 101 10.09 15.03 7.99
N MET A 102 9.47 15.01 9.18
CA MET A 102 9.23 13.80 9.96
C MET A 102 7.83 13.28 9.68
N VAL A 103 7.73 12.01 9.29
CA VAL A 103 6.48 11.36 8.93
C VAL A 103 6.49 9.90 9.36
N TYR A 104 5.30 9.35 9.60
CA TYR A 104 5.11 8.00 10.10
C TYR A 104 4.22 7.19 9.16
N SER A 105 4.54 5.92 8.98
CA SER A 105 3.70 4.97 8.25
C SER A 105 2.89 4.11 9.22
N VAL A 106 1.61 4.43 9.37
CA VAL A 106 0.74 3.89 10.44
C VAL A 106 -0.06 2.64 10.04
N GLY A 107 0.04 2.19 8.78
CA GLY A 107 -0.64 1.00 8.28
C GLY A 107 -1.61 1.28 7.12
N GLY A 108 -1.95 0.25 6.35
CA GLY A 108 -2.83 0.37 5.17
C GLY A 108 -2.28 1.25 4.03
N GLY A 109 -1.04 1.74 4.14
CA GLY A 109 -0.46 2.74 3.24
C GLY A 109 -0.70 4.18 3.66
N LYS A 110 -1.35 4.43 4.82
CA LYS A 110 -1.54 5.78 5.38
C LYS A 110 -0.24 6.32 5.98
N ILE A 111 0.04 7.59 5.73
CA ILE A 111 1.13 8.35 6.35
C ILE A 111 0.58 9.47 7.22
N MET A 112 1.22 9.75 8.36
CA MET A 112 0.78 10.75 9.34
C MET A 112 1.95 11.54 9.89
N GLU A 113 1.68 12.77 10.33
CA GLU A 113 2.62 13.62 11.07
C GLU A 113 2.13 13.75 12.51
N GLU A 114 3.05 13.84 13.48
CA GLU A 114 2.73 13.78 14.93
C GLU A 114 1.77 14.90 15.40
N ASN A 115 1.80 16.07 14.75
CA ASN A 115 0.97 17.22 15.07
C ASN A 115 -0.14 17.49 14.04
N GLN A 116 -0.38 16.55 13.12
CA GLN A 116 -1.47 16.71 12.16
C GLN A 116 -2.78 16.34 12.85
N ASP A 117 -3.66 17.32 13.03
CA ASP A 117 -5.04 17.04 13.43
C ASP A 117 -5.62 16.06 12.41
N ASP A 118 -5.99 14.87 12.88
CA ASP A 118 -6.70 13.82 12.13
C ASP A 118 -8.15 14.30 11.93
N SER A 119 -8.30 15.50 11.33
CA SER A 119 -9.53 16.06 10.78
C SER A 119 -9.91 15.29 9.52
N GLU A 120 -9.83 13.96 9.60
CA GLU A 120 -10.31 13.08 8.57
C GLU A 120 -11.76 13.42 8.30
N LYS A 121 -12.04 13.72 7.04
CA LYS A 121 -13.41 13.89 6.58
C LYS A 121 -14.10 12.55 6.76
N HIS A 122 -14.81 12.39 7.87
CA HIS A 122 -15.70 11.26 8.06
C HIS A 122 -16.82 11.36 7.03
N VAL A 123 -16.68 10.57 5.97
CA VAL A 123 -17.63 10.52 4.85
C VAL A 123 -18.95 9.90 5.30
N TYR A 124 -18.88 9.05 6.33
CA TYR A 124 -20.03 8.37 6.92
C TYR A 124 -20.38 8.95 8.29
N GLU A 125 -21.63 9.38 8.43
CA GLU A 125 -22.22 9.93 9.66
C GLU A 125 -22.53 8.86 10.71
N HIS A 126 -22.75 7.61 10.29
CA HIS A 126 -23.17 6.52 11.17
C HIS A 126 -21.93 5.72 11.60
N ASN A 127 -21.91 5.32 12.87
CA ASN A 127 -20.74 4.68 13.49
C ASN A 127 -20.99 3.22 13.85
N SER A 128 -22.18 2.69 13.58
CA SER A 128 -22.52 1.29 13.83
C SER A 128 -23.27 0.65 12.65
N MET A 129 -23.11 -0.66 12.50
CA MET A 129 -23.86 -1.40 11.48
C MET A 129 -25.36 -1.36 11.74
N SER A 130 -25.79 -1.37 13.01
CA SER A 130 -27.20 -1.28 13.41
C SER A 130 -27.87 0.01 12.93
N GLU A 131 -27.16 1.14 13.06
CA GLU A 131 -27.58 2.45 12.55
C GLU A 131 -27.74 2.44 11.02
N ILE A 132 -26.78 1.86 10.30
CA ILE A 132 -26.81 1.76 8.84
C ILE A 132 -27.97 0.85 8.40
N MET A 133 -28.16 -0.30 9.05
CA MET A 133 -29.25 -1.24 8.77
C MET A 133 -30.62 -0.58 8.92
N ALA A 134 -30.85 0.10 10.04
CA ALA A 134 -32.11 0.80 10.28
C ALA A 134 -32.40 1.85 9.19
N LEU A 135 -31.38 2.60 8.75
CA LEU A 135 -31.53 3.59 7.68
C LEU A 135 -31.81 2.95 6.32
N VAL A 136 -31.08 1.88 5.98
CA VAL A 136 -31.21 1.14 4.72
C VAL A 136 -32.61 0.54 4.60
N GLU A 137 -33.10 -0.09 5.68
CA GLU A 137 -34.46 -0.62 5.78
C GLU A 137 -35.52 0.49 5.70
N GLN A 138 -35.37 1.57 6.47
CA GLN A 138 -36.32 2.69 6.49
C GLN A 138 -36.46 3.36 5.10
N LYS A 139 -35.34 3.49 4.37
CA LYS A 139 -35.32 4.16 3.06
C LYS A 139 -35.58 3.23 1.88
N GLY A 140 -35.67 1.92 2.11
CA GLY A 140 -35.80 0.93 1.04
C GLY A 140 -34.65 0.99 0.02
N GLN A 141 -33.44 1.28 0.50
CA GLN A 141 -32.23 1.37 -0.33
C GLN A 141 -31.32 0.16 -0.07
N ASP A 142 -30.37 -0.11 -0.96
CA ASP A 142 -29.33 -1.11 -0.74
C ASP A 142 -28.09 -0.52 -0.02
N TYR A 143 -27.22 -1.36 0.55
CA TYR A 143 -25.97 -0.93 1.18
C TYR A 143 -25.01 -0.21 0.22
N TRP A 144 -24.92 -0.65 -1.04
CA TRP A 144 -24.07 0.01 -2.03
C TRP A 144 -24.59 1.41 -2.41
N GLU A 145 -25.90 1.61 -2.35
CA GLU A 145 -26.53 2.94 -2.54
C GLU A 145 -26.25 3.85 -1.34
N TYR A 146 -26.26 3.28 -0.13
CA TYR A 146 -25.82 4.01 1.06
C TYR A 146 -24.40 4.55 0.86
N VAL A 147 -23.43 3.70 0.48
CA VAL A 147 -22.05 4.08 0.16
C VAL A 147 -22.01 5.15 -0.94
N LYS A 148 -22.69 4.91 -2.08
CA LYS A 148 -22.75 5.83 -3.24
C LYS A 148 -23.16 7.24 -2.87
N ARG A 149 -24.09 7.40 -1.94
CA ARG A 149 -24.65 8.70 -1.55
C ARG A 149 -23.75 9.50 -0.61
N ARG A 150 -22.81 8.86 0.08
CA ARG A 150 -21.86 9.52 0.99
C ARG A 150 -20.55 9.82 0.29
N GLU A 151 -20.11 8.91 -0.58
CA GLU A 151 -18.85 9.02 -1.28
C GLU A 151 -18.88 10.06 -2.40
N ASN A 152 -17.69 10.55 -2.78
CA ASN A 152 -17.54 11.48 -3.89
C ASN A 152 -17.98 10.85 -5.23
N SER A 153 -18.37 11.67 -6.20
CA SER A 153 -18.89 11.22 -7.50
C SER A 153 -17.91 10.36 -8.31
N ASP A 154 -16.61 10.56 -8.11
CA ASP A 154 -15.51 9.83 -8.77
C ASP A 154 -15.23 8.45 -8.14
N THR A 155 -15.95 8.06 -7.08
CA THR A 155 -15.68 6.82 -6.34
C THR A 155 -15.90 5.56 -7.16
N TRP A 156 -16.88 5.56 -8.06
CA TRP A 156 -17.11 4.39 -8.91
C TRP A 156 -16.04 4.24 -9.99
N ASP A 157 -15.57 5.35 -10.55
CA ASP A 157 -14.45 5.35 -11.49
C ASP A 157 -13.18 4.84 -10.79
N TYR A 158 -12.92 5.31 -9.57
CA TYR A 158 -11.82 4.82 -8.74
C TYR A 158 -11.93 3.31 -8.45
N LEU A 159 -13.10 2.82 -8.02
CA LEU A 159 -13.30 1.39 -7.74
C LEU A 159 -13.17 0.54 -9.01
N PHE A 160 -13.47 1.10 -10.19
CA PHE A 160 -13.21 0.44 -11.46
C PHE A 160 -11.70 0.35 -11.78
N GLU A 161 -10.92 1.38 -11.46
CA GLU A 161 -9.45 1.31 -11.52
C GLU A 161 -8.90 0.26 -10.56
N VAL A 162 -9.41 0.22 -9.31
CA VAL A 162 -9.08 -0.81 -8.32
C VAL A 162 -9.36 -2.21 -8.86
N TRP A 163 -10.54 -2.42 -9.45
CA TRP A 163 -10.91 -3.70 -10.06
C TRP A 163 -9.96 -4.10 -11.19
N LYS A 164 -9.56 -3.16 -12.05
CA LYS A 164 -8.57 -3.42 -13.10
C LYS A 164 -7.21 -3.79 -12.51
N ALA A 165 -6.76 -3.09 -11.47
CA ALA A 165 -5.51 -3.39 -10.78
C ALA A 165 -5.53 -4.78 -10.13
N MET A 166 -6.61 -5.16 -9.45
CA MET A 166 -6.77 -6.50 -8.86
C MET A 166 -6.71 -7.60 -9.93
N LYS A 167 -7.44 -7.43 -11.04
CA LYS A 167 -7.40 -8.39 -12.17
C LYS A 167 -6.00 -8.49 -12.78
N ARG A 168 -5.33 -7.36 -12.94
CA ARG A 168 -3.96 -7.31 -13.46
C ARG A 168 -3.00 -8.07 -12.55
N SER A 169 -3.07 -7.83 -11.24
CA SER A 169 -2.25 -8.54 -10.24
C SER A 169 -2.46 -10.05 -10.28
N ILE A 170 -3.72 -10.50 -10.41
CA ILE A 170 -4.04 -11.92 -10.61
C ILE A 170 -3.38 -12.43 -11.89
N GLN A 171 -3.58 -11.77 -13.03
CA GLN A 171 -3.07 -12.24 -14.32
C GLN A 171 -1.53 -12.31 -14.32
N GLU A 172 -0.87 -11.25 -13.91
CA GLU A 172 0.60 -11.21 -13.81
C GLU A 172 1.13 -12.27 -12.84
N GLY A 173 0.44 -12.57 -11.75
CA GLY A 173 0.82 -13.64 -10.82
C GLY A 173 0.62 -15.05 -11.37
N LEU A 174 -0.43 -15.28 -12.17
CA LEU A 174 -0.68 -16.57 -12.82
C LEU A 174 0.31 -16.85 -13.96
N ASP A 175 0.80 -15.81 -14.63
CA ASP A 175 1.75 -15.91 -15.74
C ASP A 175 3.21 -15.94 -15.26
N ALA A 176 3.49 -15.51 -14.02
CA ALA A 176 4.82 -15.52 -13.45
C ALA A 176 5.27 -16.93 -13.02
N ASP A 177 6.55 -17.22 -13.24
CA ASP A 177 7.27 -18.37 -12.67
C ASP A 177 8.55 -17.86 -11.98
N GLY A 178 9.33 -18.78 -11.41
CA GLY A 178 10.59 -18.50 -10.75
C GLY A 178 10.48 -18.48 -9.23
N VAL A 179 11.46 -17.83 -8.62
CA VAL A 179 11.67 -17.80 -7.17
C VAL A 179 11.39 -16.40 -6.65
N LEU A 180 10.64 -16.31 -5.55
CA LEU A 180 10.35 -15.05 -4.88
C LEU A 180 11.63 -14.45 -4.27
N PRO A 181 11.75 -13.11 -4.26
CA PRO A 181 12.88 -12.44 -3.62
C PRO A 181 12.85 -12.64 -2.09
N GLY A 182 13.92 -12.23 -1.41
CA GLY A 182 14.00 -12.28 0.07
C GLY A 182 14.75 -13.49 0.66
N GLY A 183 15.53 -14.22 -0.14
CA GLY A 183 16.53 -15.20 0.35
C GLY A 183 15.98 -16.54 0.85
N LEU A 184 14.66 -16.71 0.97
CA LEU A 184 14.02 -17.97 1.37
C LEU A 184 13.95 -19.01 0.24
N ASN A 185 14.37 -18.66 -0.98
CA ASN A 185 14.31 -19.50 -2.19
C ASN A 185 12.92 -20.12 -2.43
N LEU A 186 11.85 -19.37 -2.11
CA LEU A 186 10.48 -19.84 -2.24
C LEU A 186 10.01 -19.76 -3.69
N ARG A 187 9.72 -20.92 -4.31
CA ARG A 187 9.22 -20.97 -5.68
C ARG A 187 7.74 -20.55 -5.77
N ARG A 188 7.40 -19.80 -6.81
CA ARG A 188 6.01 -19.49 -7.18
C ARG A 188 5.21 -20.75 -7.48
N LYS A 189 3.93 -20.75 -7.13
CA LYS A 189 3.00 -21.89 -7.26
C LYS A 189 1.71 -21.53 -7.97
N ALA A 190 1.36 -20.24 -8.10
CA ALA A 190 0.10 -19.80 -8.66
C ALA A 190 -0.18 -20.40 -10.06
N SER A 191 0.79 -20.32 -10.96
CA SER A 191 0.71 -20.86 -12.34
C SER A 191 0.44 -22.37 -12.36
N ALA A 192 1.13 -23.14 -11.51
CA ALA A 192 0.95 -24.59 -11.40
C ALA A 192 -0.45 -24.96 -10.89
N TYR A 193 -0.99 -24.21 -9.92
CA TYR A 193 -2.35 -24.43 -9.43
C TYR A 193 -3.40 -24.04 -10.46
N TRP A 194 -3.17 -22.98 -11.23
CA TRP A 194 -4.03 -22.55 -12.33
C TRP A 194 -4.17 -23.62 -13.42
N ILE A 195 -3.04 -24.18 -13.87
CA ILE A 195 -3.01 -25.24 -14.88
C ILE A 195 -3.76 -26.47 -14.36
N LYS A 196 -3.51 -26.88 -13.11
CA LYS A 196 -4.22 -28.01 -12.48
C LYS A 196 -5.72 -27.76 -12.38
N ALA A 197 -6.13 -26.56 -11.98
CA ALA A 197 -7.54 -26.20 -11.85
C ALA A 197 -8.31 -26.33 -13.15
N LYS A 198 -7.70 -25.95 -14.30
CA LYS A 198 -8.32 -26.10 -15.63
C LYS A 198 -8.61 -27.56 -15.99
N GLY A 199 -7.81 -28.50 -15.50
CA GLY A 199 -8.00 -29.94 -15.71
C GLY A 199 -9.12 -30.58 -14.87
N TYR A 200 -9.66 -29.88 -13.87
CA TYR A 200 -10.69 -30.43 -12.99
C TYR A 200 -12.11 -30.34 -13.56
N ARG A 201 -12.97 -31.24 -13.05
CA ARG A 201 -14.43 -31.17 -13.21
C ARG A 201 -14.99 -29.92 -12.53
N ALA A 202 -16.16 -29.45 -12.99
CA ALA A 202 -16.73 -28.14 -12.63
C ALA A 202 -16.78 -27.86 -11.11
N SER A 203 -17.16 -28.85 -10.29
CA SER A 203 -17.28 -28.70 -8.83
C SER A 203 -15.95 -28.43 -8.10
N LEU A 204 -14.83 -28.96 -8.62
CA LEU A 204 -13.49 -28.77 -8.05
C LEU A 204 -12.75 -27.60 -8.71
N ARG A 205 -13.08 -27.31 -9.96
CA ARG A 205 -12.46 -26.22 -10.74
C ARG A 205 -12.57 -24.88 -10.02
N SER A 206 -13.76 -24.49 -9.60
CA SER A 206 -13.99 -23.18 -8.94
C SER A 206 -13.14 -23.01 -7.67
N ARG A 207 -13.11 -24.03 -6.80
CA ARG A 207 -12.33 -24.00 -5.56
C ARG A 207 -10.82 -23.89 -5.82
N SER A 208 -10.32 -24.64 -6.80
CA SER A 208 -8.90 -24.59 -7.16
C SER A 208 -8.50 -23.29 -7.86
N MET A 209 -9.41 -22.68 -8.63
CA MET A 209 -9.20 -21.36 -9.23
C MET A 209 -9.09 -20.26 -8.17
N ILE A 210 -9.95 -20.27 -7.15
CA ILE A 210 -9.87 -19.31 -6.02
C ILE A 210 -8.48 -19.38 -5.37
N MET A 211 -7.96 -20.59 -5.15
CA MET A 211 -6.64 -20.76 -4.54
C MET A 211 -5.51 -20.28 -5.45
N ALA A 212 -5.62 -20.52 -6.76
CA ALA A 212 -4.66 -20.00 -7.74
C ALA A 212 -4.65 -18.46 -7.76
N TYR A 213 -5.82 -17.82 -7.71
CA TYR A 213 -5.94 -16.36 -7.68
C TYR A 213 -5.37 -15.76 -6.38
N ALA A 214 -5.68 -16.37 -5.23
CA ALA A 214 -5.14 -15.93 -3.95
C ALA A 214 -3.61 -16.02 -3.94
N MET A 215 -3.04 -17.14 -4.38
CA MET A 215 -1.59 -17.28 -4.50
C MET A 215 -0.99 -16.32 -5.51
N ALA A 216 -1.64 -16.10 -6.67
CA ALA A 216 -1.14 -15.16 -7.68
C ALA A 216 -0.94 -13.76 -7.09
N VAL A 217 -1.93 -13.24 -6.37
CA VAL A 217 -1.86 -11.92 -5.73
C VAL A 217 -0.86 -11.91 -4.57
N SER A 218 -0.83 -12.93 -3.72
CA SER A 218 0.16 -13.02 -2.63
C SER A 218 1.60 -13.10 -3.13
N GLU A 219 1.83 -13.86 -4.21
CA GLU A 219 3.14 -13.99 -4.85
C GLU A 219 3.53 -12.71 -5.59
N GLN A 220 2.57 -11.98 -6.19
CA GLN A 220 2.83 -10.65 -6.75
C GLN A 220 3.19 -9.64 -5.68
N ASN A 221 2.44 -9.63 -4.57
CA ASN A 221 2.75 -8.81 -3.40
C ASN A 221 4.19 -9.09 -2.92
N ALA A 222 4.52 -10.36 -2.67
CA ALA A 222 5.83 -10.76 -2.17
C ALA A 222 6.99 -10.38 -3.12
N SER A 223 6.72 -10.22 -4.41
CA SER A 223 7.73 -9.80 -5.39
C SER A 223 7.80 -8.30 -5.66
N GLY A 224 7.03 -7.48 -4.94
CA GLY A 224 6.99 -6.03 -5.17
C GLY A 224 6.14 -5.59 -6.37
N GLY A 225 5.27 -6.48 -6.86
CA GLY A 225 4.35 -6.18 -7.95
C GLY A 225 3.21 -5.26 -7.53
N VAL A 226 2.42 -4.81 -8.52
CA VAL A 226 1.23 -3.99 -8.29
C VAL A 226 0.16 -4.81 -7.56
N VAL A 227 -0.36 -4.26 -6.46
CA VAL A 227 -1.40 -4.86 -5.62
C VAL A 227 -2.36 -3.78 -5.14
N VAL A 228 -3.52 -4.19 -4.62
CA VAL A 228 -4.46 -3.29 -3.95
C VAL A 228 -4.60 -3.75 -2.50
N THR A 229 -4.59 -2.80 -1.56
CA THR A 229 -4.94 -3.09 -0.18
C THR A 229 -6.40 -3.54 -0.06
N ALA A 230 -6.72 -4.38 0.93
CA ALA A 230 -8.06 -4.91 1.11
C ALA A 230 -8.29 -5.41 2.56
N PRO A 231 -8.13 -4.56 3.60
CA PRO A 231 -7.93 -3.10 3.59
C PRO A 231 -6.46 -2.63 3.49
#